data_AF-A0A6U3VXN0-F1
#
_entry.id   AF-A0A6U3VXN0-F1
#
_cell.length_a   1.000
_cell.length_b   1.000
_cell.length_c   1.000
_cell.angle_alpha   90.00
_cell.angle_beta   90.00
_cell.angle_gamma   90.00
#
_symmetry.space_group_name_H-M   'P 1'
#
loop_
_entity.id
_entity.type
_entity.pdbx_description
1 polymer ?
#
loop_
_entity_poly.entity_id
_entity_poly.type
_entity_poly.pdbx_seq_one_letter_code
_entity_poly.pdbx_strand_id
1 'polypeptide(L)'
;DQFNLALDPVTARSFHDETLDSDASKSSHFCSMCGPKFCSMKITEDVRAYALEKGYGVEEEAIKAGMEEMSEKYKELGNQLYLKDMDNVVNPLADVAPEIQ
;
A
#
# COMPACT_ATOMS: atom_id res chain seq x y z
N ASP A 1 -4.48 11.38 -16.31
CA ASP A 1 -5.38 12.07 -15.36
C ASP A 1 -6.76 11.46 -15.32
N GLN A 2 -7.13 10.85 -14.19
CA GLN A 2 -8.44 10.22 -13.99
C GLN A 2 -9.60 11.22 -14.11
N PHE A 3 -9.48 12.41 -13.51
CA PHE A 3 -10.55 13.40 -13.51
C PHE A 3 -10.87 13.94 -14.89
N ASN A 4 -9.88 14.13 -15.75
CA ASN A 4 -10.08 14.66 -17.11
C ASN A 4 -10.76 13.66 -18.05
N LEU A 5 -10.83 12.39 -17.66
CA LEU A 5 -11.55 11.33 -18.38
C LEU A 5 -12.99 11.15 -17.87
N ALA A 6 -13.36 11.80 -16.76
CA ALA A 6 -14.72 11.74 -16.25
C ALA A 6 -15.68 12.49 -17.18
N LEU A 7 -16.96 12.08 -17.17
CA LEU A 7 -18.02 12.79 -17.89
C LEU A 7 -18.19 14.23 -17.38
N ASP A 8 -17.98 14.44 -16.08
CA ASP A 8 -17.93 15.75 -15.44
C ASP A 8 -16.65 15.86 -14.58
N PRO A 9 -15.56 16.38 -15.16
CA PRO A 9 -14.28 16.54 -14.47
C PRO A 9 -14.32 17.50 -13.27
N VAL A 10 -15.24 18.49 -13.28
CA VAL A 10 -15.32 19.50 -12.22
C VAL A 10 -15.92 18.88 -10.96
N THR A 11 -17.05 18.18 -11.12
CA THR A 11 -17.71 17.49 -10.00
C THR A 11 -16.81 16.40 -9.42
N ALA A 12 -16.14 15.61 -10.27
CA ALA A 12 -15.24 14.56 -9.82
C ALA A 12 -14.08 15.09 -8.95
N ARG A 13 -13.51 16.25 -9.29
CA ARG A 13 -12.49 16.92 -8.47
C ARG A 13 -13.07 17.45 -7.17
N SER A 14 -14.25 18.07 -7.20
CA SER A 14 -14.86 18.64 -5.99
C SER A 14 -15.09 17.57 -4.91
N PHE A 15 -15.62 16.40 -5.26
CA PHE A 15 -15.87 15.31 -4.31
C PHE A 15 -14.59 14.68 -3.76
N HIS A 16 -13.53 14.63 -4.57
CA HIS A 16 -12.22 14.21 -4.10
C HIS A 16 -11.64 15.20 -3.09
N ASP A 17 -11.64 16.48 -3.44
CA ASP A 17 -10.99 17.55 -2.68
C ASP A 17 -11.77 17.94 -1.40
N GLU A 18 -13.06 17.56 -1.27
CA GLU A 18 -13.89 17.80 -0.07
C GLU A 18 -13.25 17.27 1.23
N THR A 19 -12.47 16.19 1.13
CA THR A 19 -11.83 15.54 2.30
C THR A 19 -10.30 15.46 2.18
N LEU A 20 -9.75 15.82 1.02
CA LEU A 20 -8.33 15.74 0.69
C LEU A 20 -7.92 16.99 -0.10
N ASP A 21 -7.89 18.14 0.58
CA ASP A 21 -7.71 19.48 -0.01
C ASP A 21 -6.26 19.81 -0.42
N SER A 22 -5.27 19.09 0.10
CA SER A 22 -3.86 19.35 -0.19
C SER A 22 -3.49 19.02 -1.63
N ASP A 23 -2.62 19.82 -2.25
CA ASP A 23 -2.09 19.53 -3.60
C ASP A 23 -1.35 18.19 -3.66
N ALA A 24 -0.73 17.76 -2.55
CA ALA A 24 -0.09 16.45 -2.43
C ALA A 24 -1.08 15.29 -2.59
N SER A 25 -2.34 15.48 -2.20
CA SER A 25 -3.41 14.48 -2.36
C SER A 25 -3.77 14.22 -3.82
N LYS A 26 -3.51 15.18 -4.72
CA LYS A 26 -3.83 15.03 -6.15
C LYS A 26 -2.86 14.08 -6.87
N SER A 27 -1.69 13.86 -6.28
CA SER A 27 -0.66 12.91 -6.73
C SER A 27 -0.54 11.68 -5.83
N SER A 28 -1.36 11.57 -4.78
CA SER A 28 -1.25 10.45 -3.85
C SER A 28 -1.83 9.17 -4.45
N HIS A 29 -1.26 8.02 -4.07
CA HIS A 29 -1.71 6.70 -4.53
C HIS A 29 -2.91 6.18 -3.72
N PHE A 30 -3.74 7.06 -3.17
CA PHE A 30 -4.94 6.68 -2.41
C PHE A 30 -6.01 7.76 -2.50
N CYS A 31 -7.27 7.36 -2.38
CA CYS A 31 -8.40 8.27 -2.20
C CYS A 31 -8.87 8.26 -0.74
N SER A 32 -9.78 9.18 -0.41
CA SER A 32 -10.36 9.35 0.92
C SER A 32 -11.12 8.11 1.44
N MET A 33 -11.53 7.20 0.56
CA MET A 33 -12.28 6.00 0.96
C MET A 33 -11.42 4.96 1.69
N CYS A 34 -10.20 4.73 1.23
CA CYS A 34 -9.33 3.67 1.76
C CYS A 34 -8.17 4.21 2.59
N GLY A 35 -7.79 5.48 2.36
CA GLY A 35 -6.62 6.07 3.00
C GLY A 35 -5.29 5.41 2.58
N PRO A 36 -4.17 5.92 3.12
CA PRO A 36 -2.82 5.55 2.65
C PRO A 36 -2.45 4.09 2.92
N LYS A 37 -2.96 3.49 4.00
CA LYS A 37 -2.54 2.14 4.44
C LYS A 37 -3.35 1.01 3.79
N PHE A 38 -4.55 1.29 3.29
CA PHE A 38 -5.49 0.25 2.85
C PHE A 38 -5.97 0.41 1.40
N CYS A 39 -5.34 1.28 0.61
CA CYS A 39 -5.66 1.39 -0.81
C CYS A 39 -5.23 0.11 -1.55
N SER A 40 -6.20 -0.67 -2.02
CA SER A 40 -5.98 -1.94 -2.73
C SER A 40 -5.11 -1.78 -3.97
N MET A 41 -5.26 -0.68 -4.70
CA MET A 41 -4.45 -0.39 -5.89
C MET A 41 -2.98 -0.18 -5.53
N LYS A 42 -2.68 0.58 -4.48
CA LYS A 42 -1.31 0.81 -4.00
C LYS A 42 -0.68 -0.48 -3.46
N ILE A 43 -1.43 -1.24 -2.66
CA ILE A 43 -0.96 -2.55 -2.16
C ILE A 43 -0.62 -3.48 -3.33
N THR A 44 -1.46 -3.50 -4.38
CA THR A 44 -1.19 -4.32 -5.57
C THR A 44 0.07 -3.87 -6.32
N GLU A 45 0.29 -2.56 -6.41
CA GLU A 45 1.50 -1.97 -7.00
C GLU A 45 2.75 -2.39 -6.22
N ASP A 46 2.72 -2.30 -4.88
CA ASP A 46 3.85 -2.67 -4.02
C ASP A 46 4.17 -4.17 -4.10
N VAL A 47 3.14 -5.03 -4.12
CA VAL A 47 3.31 -6.48 -4.29
C VAL A 47 3.94 -6.81 -5.65
N ARG A 48 3.53 -6.12 -6.72
CA ARG A 48 4.11 -6.31 -8.06
C ARG A 48 5.57 -5.84 -8.12
N ALA A 49 5.89 -4.72 -7.47
CA ALA A 49 7.26 -4.22 -7.39
C ALA A 49 8.17 -5.19 -6.62
N TYR A 50 7.71 -5.69 -5.47
CA TYR A 50 8.40 -6.72 -4.69
C TYR A 50 8.66 -7.98 -5.52
N ALA A 51 7.64 -8.48 -6.22
CA ALA A 51 7.77 -9.66 -7.07
C ALA A 51 8.84 -9.44 -8.15
N LEU A 52 8.81 -8.30 -8.84
CA LEU A 52 9.76 -7.97 -9.89
C LEU A 52 11.20 -7.85 -9.39
N GLU A 53 11.42 -7.22 -8.23
CA GLU A 53 12.76 -7.09 -7.62
C GLU A 53 13.35 -8.45 -7.25
N LYS A 54 12.51 -9.35 -6.71
CA LYS A 54 12.96 -10.68 -6.28
C LYS A 54 12.96 -11.71 -7.42
N GLY A 55 12.68 -11.30 -8.65
CA GLY A 55 12.69 -12.19 -9.83
C GLY A 55 11.52 -13.17 -9.86
N TYR A 56 10.50 -12.92 -9.04
CA TYR A 56 9.27 -13.64 -9.04
C TYR A 56 8.39 -13.13 -10.20
N GLY A 57 8.07 -14.01 -11.16
CA GLY A 57 6.81 -13.83 -11.88
C GLY A 57 5.67 -13.82 -10.86
N VAL A 58 4.45 -13.44 -11.25
CA VAL A 58 3.28 -13.67 -10.39
C VAL A 58 2.99 -15.19 -10.38
N GLU A 59 3.93 -15.95 -9.82
CA GLU A 59 3.97 -17.39 -9.68
C GLU A 59 3.79 -17.71 -8.20
N GLU A 60 3.16 -18.85 -7.90
CA GLU A 60 2.84 -19.31 -6.55
C GLU A 60 4.07 -19.34 -5.62
N GLU A 61 5.25 -19.58 -6.19
CA GLU A 61 6.54 -19.65 -5.54
C GLU A 61 6.91 -18.35 -4.82
N ALA A 62 6.57 -17.21 -5.43
CA ALA A 62 6.80 -15.87 -4.88
C ALA A 62 6.00 -15.61 -3.62
N ILE A 63 4.72 -15.97 -3.71
CA ILE A 63 3.74 -15.82 -2.63
C ILE A 63 4.17 -16.72 -1.49
N LYS A 64 4.58 -17.96 -1.79
CA LYS A 64 5.06 -18.90 -0.79
C LYS A 64 6.31 -18.39 -0.06
N ALA A 65 7.30 -17.87 -0.78
CA ALA A 65 8.51 -17.33 -0.18
C ALA A 65 8.22 -16.10 0.72
N GLY A 66 7.38 -15.17 0.26
CA GLY A 66 6.95 -14.03 1.07
C GLY A 66 6.15 -14.46 2.32
N MET A 67 5.31 -15.50 2.21
CA MET A 67 4.58 -16.06 3.34
C MET A 67 5.51 -16.76 4.35
N GLU A 68 6.54 -17.46 3.89
CA GLU A 68 7.55 -18.07 4.76
C GLU A 68 8.31 -17.01 5.57
N GLU A 69 8.76 -15.92 4.93
CA GLU A 69 9.44 -14.81 5.59
C GLU A 69 8.58 -14.15 6.68
N MET A 70 7.31 -13.87 6.38
CA MET A 70 6.39 -13.28 7.37
C MET A 70 6.06 -14.27 8.49
N SER A 71 6.04 -15.57 8.22
CA SER A 71 5.87 -16.61 9.25
C SER A 71 7.05 -16.64 10.22
N GLU A 72 8.28 -16.48 9.71
CA GLU A 72 9.47 -16.38 10.56
C GLU A 72 9.45 -15.12 11.42
N LYS A 73 9.16 -13.96 10.82
CA LYS A 73 8.98 -12.70 11.56
C LYS A 73 7.92 -12.80 12.65
N TYR A 74 6.80 -13.48 12.39
CA TYR A 74 5.76 -13.71 13.40
C TYR A 74 6.27 -14.54 14.59
N LYS A 75 7.10 -15.55 14.34
CA LYS A 75 7.73 -16.36 15.40
C LYS A 75 8.73 -15.55 16.21
N GLU A 76 9.56 -14.74 15.55
CA GLU A 76 10.53 -13.86 16.19
C GLU A 76 9.87 -12.81 17.08
N LEU A 77 8.74 -12.26 16.64
CA LEU A 77 7.92 -11.30 17.39
C LEU A 77 7.06 -11.97 18.49
N GLY A 78 7.35 -13.23 18.82
CA GLY A 78 6.76 -13.93 19.96
C GLY A 78 5.39 -14.53 19.70
N ASN A 79 5.02 -14.77 18.43
CA ASN A 79 3.73 -15.32 18.01
C ASN A 79 2.52 -14.52 18.53
N GLN A 80 2.65 -13.19 18.55
CA GLN A 80 1.59 -12.30 19.00
C GLN A 80 0.94 -11.60 17.82
N LEU A 81 -0.40 -11.70 17.74
CA LEU A 81 -1.18 -10.95 16.75
C LEU A 81 -1.21 -9.45 17.07
N TYR A 82 -1.16 -9.11 18.35
CA TYR A 82 -1.17 -7.72 18.84
C TYR A 82 0.14 -7.45 19.55
N LEU A 83 1.01 -6.65 18.93
CA LEU A 83 2.23 -6.17 19.55
C LEU A 83 1.86 -5.04 20.54
N LYS A 84 2.47 -5.05 21.73
CA LYS A 84 2.12 -4.11 22.82
C LYS A 84 2.41 -2.65 22.48
N ASP A 85 3.33 -2.40 21.56
CA ASP A 85 3.65 -1.08 21.03
C ASP A 85 3.10 -0.94 19.61
N MET A 86 1.82 -0.58 19.48
CA MET A 86 1.19 -0.31 18.17
C MET A 86 1.68 0.97 17.49
N ASP A 87 2.56 1.75 18.14
CA ASP A 87 3.28 2.86 17.52
C ASP A 87 4.40 2.37 16.57
N ASN A 88 4.80 1.10 16.70
CA ASN A 88 5.80 0.42 15.87
C ASN A 88 5.17 -0.73 15.08
N VAL A 89 4.02 -0.50 14.44
CA VAL A 89 3.59 -1.42 13.37
C VAL A 89 4.64 -1.32 12.28
N VAL A 90 5.60 -2.23 12.32
CA VAL A 90 6.54 -2.48 11.22
C VAL A 90 5.65 -2.81 10.05
N ASN A 91 5.44 -1.85 9.15
CA ASN A 91 4.99 -2.19 7.81
C ASN A 91 6.11 -3.09 7.30
N PRO A 92 5.89 -4.40 7.10
CA PRO A 92 6.96 -5.29 6.69
C PRO A 92 7.34 -5.05 5.22
N LEU A 93 6.60 -4.16 4.54
CA LEU A 93 6.96 -3.55 3.27
C LEU A 93 7.58 -2.15 3.45
N ALA A 94 7.83 -1.63 4.65
CA ALA A 94 8.50 -0.33 4.83
C ALA A 94 9.92 -0.33 4.26
N ASP A 95 10.62 -1.46 4.41
CA ASP A 95 11.99 -1.63 3.91
C ASP A 95 12.05 -1.92 2.41
N VAL A 96 10.89 -2.13 1.77
CA VAL A 96 10.77 -2.56 0.36
C VAL A 96 9.85 -1.65 -0.46
N ALA A 97 9.07 -0.80 0.20
CA ALA A 97 8.37 0.31 -0.40
C ALA A 97 9.39 1.45 -0.53
N PRO A 98 9.55 2.05 -1.72
CA PRO A 98 10.39 3.23 -1.85
C PRO A 98 9.90 4.28 -0.85
N GLU A 99 10.83 4.85 -0.06
CA GLU A 99 10.54 5.93 0.88
C GLU A 99 9.70 7.00 0.17
N ILE A 100 8.47 7.19 0.63
CA ILE A 100 7.60 8.26 0.15
C ILE A 100 8.17 9.55 0.74
N GLN A 101 8.85 10.34 -0.09
CA GLN A 101 9.08 11.77 0.14
C GLN A 101 7.78 12.56 -0.02
#